data_AF-A0A4V1VJX1-F1
#
_entry.id   AF-A0A4V1VJX1-F1
#
_cell.length_a   1.000
_cell.length_b   1.000
_cell.length_c   1.000
_cell.angle_alpha   90.00
_cell.angle_beta   90.00
_cell.angle_gamma   90.00
#
_symmetry.space_group_name_H-M   'P 1'
#
loop_
_entity.id
_entity.type
_entity.pdbx_description
1 polymer ?
#
loop_
_entity_poly.entity_id
_entity_poly.type
_entity_poly.pdbx_seq_one_letter_code
_entity_poly.pdbx_strand_id
1 'polypeptide(L)' 'MPFPPLPAPLQVALAERGYAEPTPVQAAVLQPETEGRDLLVSAQTGSGK' A
#
# COMPACT_ATOMS: atom_id res chain seq x y z
N MET A 1 5.44 -0.63 9.05
CA MET A 1 5.60 0.82 8.78
C MET A 1 4.24 1.33 8.33
N PRO A 2 3.75 2.46 8.86
CA PRO A 2 2.45 3.01 8.44
C PRO A 2 2.46 3.39 6.96
N PHE A 3 1.27 3.58 6.38
CA PHE A 3 1.14 4.14 5.03
C PHE A 3 1.89 5.48 4.91
N PRO A 4 2.49 5.79 3.75
CA PRO A 4 3.05 7.10 3.48
C PRO A 4 1.95 8.17 3.54
N PRO A 5 2.28 9.47 3.54
CA PRO A 5 1.26 10.52 3.48
C PRO A 5 0.32 10.32 2.28
N LEU A 6 -0.97 10.13 2.55
CA LEU A 6 -2.02 9.98 1.54
C LEU A 6 -2.97 11.18 1.56
N PRO A 7 -3.71 11.45 0.47
CA PRO A 7 -4.85 12.36 0.53
C PRO A 7 -5.79 12.01 1.70
N ALA A 8 -6.31 13.04 2.39
CA ALA A 8 -7.12 12.88 3.59
C ALA A 8 -8.29 11.87 3.44
N PRO A 9 -9.03 11.81 2.30
CA PRO A 9 -10.10 10.82 2.14
C PRO A 9 -9.63 9.37 2.24
N LEU A 10 -8.43 9.07 1.73
CA LEU A 10 -7.87 7.71 1.79
C LEU A 10 -7.43 7.36 3.21
N GLN A 11 -6.82 8.30 3.94
CA GLN A 11 -6.42 8.09 5.33
C GLN A 11 -7.63 7.72 6.20
N VAL A 12 -8.75 8.46 6.07
CA VAL A 12 -10.00 8.17 6.78
C VAL A 12 -10.53 6.79 6.43
N ALA A 13 -10.61 6.47 5.13
CA ALA A 13 -11.16 5.20 4.67
C ALA A 13 -10.33 3.97 5.09
N LEU A 14 -9.01 4.12 5.21
CA LEU A 14 -8.10 3.08 5.74
C LEU A 14 -8.30 2.91 7.25
N ALA A 15 -8.37 4.03 8.00
CA ALA A 15 -8.57 4.01 9.43
C ALA A 15 -9.92 3.38 9.84
N GLU A 16 -11.01 3.72 9.15
CA GLU A 16 -12.34 3.14 9.38
C GLU A 16 -12.36 1.62 9.18
N ARG A 17 -11.50 1.09 8.30
CA ARG A 17 -11.36 -0.34 8.04
C ARG A 17 -10.32 -1.02 8.94
N GLY A 18 -9.64 -0.27 9.80
CA GLY A 18 -8.57 -0.78 10.66
C GLY A 18 -7.29 -1.13 9.91
N TYR A 19 -7.07 -0.57 8.71
CA TYR A 19 -5.86 -0.78 7.94
C TYR A 19 -4.77 0.19 8.37
N ALA A 20 -4.02 -0.21 9.40
CA ALA A 20 -2.94 0.60 9.97
C ALA A 20 -1.64 0.56 9.14
N GLU A 21 -1.35 -0.58 8.50
CA GLU A 21 -0.11 -0.80 7.76
C GLU A 21 -0.39 -1.48 6.40
N PRO A 22 0.40 -1.17 5.36
CA PRO A 22 0.34 -1.87 4.09
C PRO A 22 0.75 -3.34 4.27
N THR A 23 0.19 -4.22 3.44
CA THR A 23 0.65 -5.60 3.35
C THR A 23 2.07 -5.67 2.78
N PRO A 24 2.83 -6.78 2.94
CA PRO A 24 4.21 -6.85 2.46
C PRO A 24 4.36 -6.53 0.97
N VAL A 25 3.41 -6.94 0.14
CA VAL A 25 3.43 -6.66 -1.30
C VAL A 25 3.10 -5.21 -1.62
N GLN A 26 2.17 -4.58 -0.89
CA GLN A 26 1.90 -3.15 -1.02
C GLN A 26 3.11 -2.32 -0.56
N ALA A 27 3.76 -2.70 0.55
CA ALA A 27 4.94 -2.03 1.08
C ALA A 27 6.12 -2.07 0.11
N ALA A 28 6.26 -3.14 -0.67
CA ALA A 28 7.28 -3.25 -1.73
C ALA A 28 6.98 -2.32 -2.92
N VAL A 29 5.71 -2.11 -3.25
CA VAL A 29 5.27 -1.19 -4.33
C VAL A 29 5.40 0.28 -3.93
N LEU A 30 5.32 0.58 -2.62
CA LEU A 30 5.42 1.94 -2.08
C LEU A 30 6.86 2.41 -1.82
N GLN A 31 7.88 1.64 -2.23
CA GLN A 31 9.27 2.05 -2.05
C GLN A 31 9.62 3.23 -2.97
N PRO A 32 10.55 4.12 -2.57
CA PRO A 32 10.96 5.24 -3.42
C PRO A 32 11.49 4.80 -4.79
N GLU A 33 12.18 3.65 -4.87
CA GLU A 33 12.79 3.14 -6.09
C GLU A 33 11.78 2.65 -7.14
N THR A 34 10.51 2.52 -6.75
CA THR A 34 9.40 2.10 -7.61
C THR A 34 8.52 3.27 -8.07
N GLU A 35 8.77 4.49 -7.60
CA GLU A 35 7.96 5.67 -7.94
C GLU A 35 7.98 5.97 -9.45
N GLY A 36 6.80 6.13 -10.04
CA GLY A 36 6.63 6.45 -11.47
C GLY A 36 7.01 5.33 -12.45
N ARG A 37 7.26 4.11 -11.96
CA ARG A 37 7.66 2.96 -12.78
C ARG A 37 6.51 1.99 -12.96
N ASP A 38 6.46 1.36 -14.13
CA ASP A 38 5.62 0.19 -14.34
C ASP A 38 6.22 -1.02 -13.59
N LEU A 39 5.38 -1.72 -12.83
CA LEU A 39 5.77 -2.86 -12.02
C LEU A 39 4.98 -4.11 -12.41
N LEU A 40 5.66 -5.25 -12.50
CA LEU A 40 5.01 -6.56 -12.49
C LEU A 40 4.97 -7.07 -11.05
N VAL A 41 3.78 -7.11 -10.45
CA VAL A 41 3.62 -7.50 -9.04
C VAL A 41 2.95 -8.88 -8.97
N SER A 42 3.74 -9.90 -8.61
CA SER A 42 3.26 -11.28 -8.42
C SER A 42 3.18 -11.61 -6.92
N ALA A 43 1.98 -11.98 -6.45
CA ALA A 43 1.78 -12.53 -5.11
C ALA A 43 0.52 -13.41 -5.08
N GLN A 44 0.33 -14.19 -4.02
CA GLN A 44 -0.83 -15.07 -3.87
C GLN A 44 -2.16 -14.29 -3.71
N THR A 45 -3.30 -14.87 -4.07
CA THR A 45 -4.64 -14.34 -3.70
C THR A 45 -4.75 -14.19 -2.19
N GLY A 46 -5.38 -13.11 -1.72
CA GLY A 46 -5.47 -12.79 -0.29
C GLY A 46 -4.27 -12.01 0.26
N SER A 47 -3.22 -11.78 -0.54
CA SER A 47 -2.06 -10.93 -0.15
C SER A 47 -2.39 -9.44 0.00
N GLY A 48 -3.58 -9.01 -0.44
CA GLY A 48 -3.95 -7.60 -0.47
C GLY A 48 -3.15 -6.78 -1.49
N LYS A 49 -2.62 -7.39 -2.56
CA LYS A 49 -2.32 -6.62 -3.79
C LYS A 49 -3.59 -5.90 -4.22
#